data_AF-A0A7W1T2J3-F1
#
_entry.id   AF-A0A7W1T2J3-F1
#
_cell.length_a   1.000
_cell.length_b   1.000
_cell.length_c   1.000
_cell.angle_alpha   90.00
_cell.angle_beta   90.00
_cell.angle_gamma   90.00
#
_symmetry.space_group_name_H-M   'P 1'
#
loop_
_entity.id
_entity.type
_entity.pdbx_description
1 polymer ?
#
loop_
_entity_poly.entity_id
_entity_poly.type
_entity_poly.pdbx_seq_one_letter_code
_entity_poly.pdbx_strand_id
1 'polypeptide(L)'
;ETHIRGRGDDLYLIRDYMPDDSARHVDWKATAKSGSLKVREFSREDERRLRIVFDNPASGTVPQAAYEKAVQLAASLAWHFAHSDAGTTFLAPGYSGSPEIHPFLAYLAVIEPDDASSLLDHLPASGDYNLIFTARGEQAIPGHLRSCSRVISIA
;
A
#
# COMPACT_ATOMS: atom_id res chain seq x y z
N GLU A 1 1.98 -0.75 -24.65
CA GLU A 1 2.19 -1.12 -23.24
C GLU A 1 3.26 -2.20 -23.18
N THR A 2 4.41 -1.91 -22.55
CA THR A 2 5.52 -2.86 -22.44
C THR A 2 5.25 -3.80 -21.28
N HIS A 3 4.77 -5.00 -21.60
CA HIS A 3 4.42 -6.07 -20.66
C HIS A 3 5.71 -6.72 -20.11
N ILE A 4 5.98 -6.58 -18.82
CA ILE A 4 7.15 -7.17 -18.16
C ILE A 4 6.70 -8.42 -17.41
N ARG A 5 7.38 -9.56 -17.64
CA ARG A 5 7.10 -10.89 -17.05
C ARG A 5 7.37 -10.91 -15.54
N GLY A 6 6.68 -11.75 -14.75
CA GLY A 6 6.91 -11.91 -13.31
C GLY A 6 6.58 -13.30 -12.77
N ARG A 7 7.04 -13.60 -11.55
CA ARG A 7 6.96 -14.90 -10.85
C ARG A 7 5.84 -14.92 -9.79
N GLY A 8 4.59 -14.56 -10.11
CA GLY A 8 3.51 -14.73 -9.12
C GLY A 8 2.95 -16.14 -9.09
N ASP A 9 2.12 -16.42 -8.08
CA ASP A 9 1.49 -17.74 -7.85
C ASP A 9 0.07 -17.86 -8.41
N ASP A 10 -0.56 -16.74 -8.79
CA ASP A 10 -1.92 -16.72 -9.34
C ASP A 10 -1.93 -16.97 -10.85
N LEU A 11 -2.81 -17.85 -11.33
CA LEU A 11 -2.89 -18.20 -12.76
C LEU A 11 -3.56 -17.06 -13.52
N TYR A 12 -2.80 -16.35 -14.36
CA TYR A 12 -3.33 -15.29 -15.21
C TYR A 12 -4.11 -15.89 -16.39
N LEU A 13 -3.42 -16.73 -17.19
CA LEU A 13 -4.02 -17.41 -18.32
C LEU A 13 -3.23 -18.65 -18.75
N ILE A 14 -3.83 -19.47 -19.61
CA ILE A 14 -3.17 -20.58 -20.30
C ILE A 14 -3.03 -20.21 -21.77
N ARG A 15 -1.79 -20.23 -22.29
CA ARG A 15 -1.50 -19.91 -23.70
C ARG A 15 -0.70 -21.02 -24.39
N ASP A 16 -0.48 -20.85 -25.69
CA ASP A 16 0.39 -21.71 -26.47
C ASP A 16 1.86 -21.58 -26.05
N TYR A 17 2.55 -22.71 -26.06
CA TYR A 17 3.98 -22.80 -25.78
C TYR A 17 4.80 -22.07 -26.84
N MET A 18 5.79 -21.30 -26.39
CA MET A 18 6.83 -20.70 -27.21
C MET A 18 8.19 -21.32 -26.87
N PRO A 19 9.15 -21.36 -27.81
CA PRO A 19 10.46 -22.01 -27.58
C PRO A 19 11.23 -21.55 -26.34
N ASP A 20 11.01 -20.32 -25.88
CA ASP A 20 11.66 -19.74 -24.70
C ASP A 20 10.96 -20.07 -23.37
N ASP A 21 9.84 -20.80 -23.42
CA ASP A 21 9.07 -21.14 -22.23
C ASP A 21 9.70 -22.31 -21.46
N SER A 22 9.71 -22.16 -20.13
CA SER A 22 10.15 -23.20 -19.22
C SER A 22 9.17 -24.37 -19.18
N ALA A 23 9.67 -25.59 -19.33
CA ALA A 23 8.88 -26.82 -19.20
C ALA A 23 8.19 -26.96 -17.83
N ARG A 24 8.68 -26.26 -16.78
CA ARG A 24 8.08 -26.27 -15.44
C ARG A 24 6.68 -25.65 -15.40
N HIS A 25 6.36 -24.76 -16.33
CA HIS A 25 5.08 -24.07 -16.38
C HIS A 25 4.09 -24.74 -17.35
N VAL A 26 4.47 -25.86 -17.98
CA VAL A 26 3.58 -26.60 -18.88
C VAL A 26 2.36 -27.10 -18.11
N ASP A 27 1.18 -26.86 -18.68
CA ASP A 27 -0.07 -27.46 -18.21
C ASP A 27 -0.30 -28.76 -18.98
N TRP A 28 0.07 -29.89 -18.37
CA TRP A 28 -0.10 -31.19 -19.01
C TRP A 28 -1.56 -31.56 -19.24
N LYS A 29 -2.49 -31.04 -18.44
CA LYS A 29 -3.92 -31.32 -18.58
C LYS A 29 -4.53 -30.57 -19.76
N ALA A 30 -4.23 -29.28 -19.91
CA ALA A 30 -4.65 -28.47 -21.05
C ALA A 30 -3.95 -28.91 -22.34
N THR A 31 -2.70 -29.35 -22.24
CA THR A 31 -1.96 -29.96 -23.36
C THR A 31 -2.65 -31.23 -23.85
N ALA A 32 -3.00 -32.15 -22.95
CA ALA A 32 -3.70 -33.38 -23.31
C ALA A 32 -5.07 -33.12 -23.95
N LYS A 33 -5.81 -32.10 -23.49
CA LYS A 33 -7.13 -31.76 -24.04
C LYS A 33 -7.06 -31.08 -25.41
N SER A 34 -6.04 -30.26 -25.65
CA SER A 34 -5.91 -29.48 -26.89
C SER A 34 -5.04 -30.15 -27.96
N GLY A 35 -4.22 -31.14 -27.60
CA GLY A 35 -3.24 -31.76 -28.51
C GLY A 35 -2.03 -30.89 -28.83
N SER A 36 -1.93 -29.70 -28.22
CA SER A 36 -0.85 -28.73 -28.43
C SER A 36 -0.24 -28.35 -27.08
N LEU A 37 1.08 -28.11 -27.01
CA LEU A 37 1.72 -27.71 -25.74
C LEU A 37 1.14 -26.38 -25.23
N LYS A 38 0.59 -26.43 -24.02
CA LYS A 38 0.03 -25.28 -23.30
C LYS A 38 0.90 -24.91 -22.10
N VAL A 39 1.08 -23.62 -21.86
CA VAL A 39 1.87 -23.08 -20.76
C VAL A 39 1.00 -22.19 -19.88
N ARG A 40 1.14 -22.35 -18.56
CA ARG A 40 0.55 -21.46 -17.56
C ARG A 40 1.35 -20.18 -17.49
N GLU A 41 0.68 -19.06 -17.70
CA GLU A 41 1.21 -17.75 -17.42
C GLU A 41 0.64 -17.29 -16.08
N PHE A 42 1.52 -16.90 -15.17
CA PHE A 42 1.12 -16.44 -13.85
C PHE A 42 1.09 -14.91 -13.84
N SER A 43 0.15 -14.35 -13.07
CA SER A 43 0.11 -12.93 -12.76
C SER A 43 1.44 -12.56 -12.10
N ARG A 44 1.92 -11.33 -12.28
CA ARG A 44 3.07 -10.89 -11.48
C ARG A 44 2.61 -10.85 -10.02
N GLU A 45 3.47 -11.29 -9.12
CA GLU A 45 3.35 -10.90 -7.72
C GLU A 45 3.59 -9.40 -7.69
N ASP A 46 2.52 -8.61 -7.62
CA ASP A 46 2.65 -7.22 -7.20
C ASP A 46 3.10 -7.29 -5.74
N GLU A 47 4.35 -6.90 -5.48
CA GLU A 47 4.81 -6.63 -4.12
C GLU A 47 3.74 -5.74 -3.48
N ARG A 48 3.04 -6.29 -2.49
CA ARG A 48 1.96 -5.56 -1.83
C ARG A 48 2.62 -4.39 -1.12
N ARG A 49 2.51 -3.19 -1.70
CA ARG A 49 3.10 -1.98 -1.13
C ARG A 49 2.04 -1.20 -0.39
N LEU A 50 2.29 -0.97 0.89
CA LEU A 50 1.43 -0.20 1.77
C LEU A 50 2.15 1.09 2.16
N ARG A 51 1.40 2.18 2.16
CA ARG A 51 1.86 3.46 2.68
C ARG A 51 0.97 3.90 3.82
N ILE A 52 1.54 4.09 5.00
CA ILE A 52 0.83 4.66 6.14
C ILE A 52 1.08 6.16 6.17
N VAL A 53 -0.02 6.92 6.14
CA VAL A 53 -0.01 8.37 6.06
C VAL A 53 -0.69 8.91 7.31
N PHE A 54 0.04 9.68 8.12
CA PHE A 54 -0.51 10.40 9.26
C PHE A 54 -0.65 11.88 8.93
N ASP A 55 -1.86 12.32 8.58
CA ASP A 55 -2.20 13.72 8.33
C ASP A 55 -2.49 14.40 9.68
N ASN A 56 -1.46 15.06 10.24
CA ASN A 56 -1.54 15.70 11.55
C ASN A 56 -2.57 16.86 11.50
N PRO A 57 -3.62 16.84 12.33
CA PRO A 57 -4.61 17.90 12.36
C PRO A 57 -4.10 19.14 13.09
N ALA A 58 -4.71 20.29 12.76
CA ALA A 58 -4.54 21.54 13.49
C ALA A 58 -5.00 21.42 14.94
N SER A 59 -4.42 22.23 15.83
CA SER A 59 -4.73 22.18 17.25
C SER A 59 -6.20 22.47 17.53
N GLY A 60 -6.83 21.69 18.40
CA GLY A 60 -8.26 21.81 18.73
C GLY A 60 -9.23 21.28 17.66
N THR A 61 -8.75 20.77 16.52
CA THR A 61 -9.61 20.16 15.48
C THR A 61 -10.28 18.88 15.97
N VAL A 62 -9.58 18.11 16.80
CA VAL A 62 -10.05 16.82 17.33
C VAL A 62 -9.87 16.75 18.85
N PRO A 63 -10.74 16.02 19.58
CA PRO A 63 -10.56 15.79 21.00
C PRO A 63 -9.22 15.08 21.28
N GLN A 64 -8.54 15.46 22.37
CA GLN A 64 -7.25 14.86 22.75
C GLN A 64 -7.28 13.32 22.80
N ALA A 65 -8.34 12.73 23.38
CA ALA A 65 -8.48 11.29 23.46
C ALA A 65 -8.62 10.61 22.08
N ALA A 66 -9.25 11.28 21.11
CA ALA A 66 -9.36 10.78 19.74
C ALA A 66 -8.02 10.86 19.01
N TYR A 67 -7.27 11.95 19.22
CA TYR A 67 -5.92 12.13 18.71
C TYR A 67 -4.96 11.05 19.23
N GLU A 68 -4.88 10.86 20.55
CA GLU A 68 -4.03 9.85 21.16
C GLU A 68 -4.36 8.44 20.64
N LYS A 69 -5.65 8.13 20.50
CA LYS A 69 -6.11 6.86 19.93
C LYS A 69 -5.68 6.70 18.47
N ALA A 70 -5.73 7.76 17.68
CA ALA A 70 -5.28 7.73 16.29
C ALA A 70 -3.77 7.50 16.18
N VAL A 71 -2.96 8.17 17.01
CA VAL A 71 -1.50 7.97 17.09
C VAL A 71 -1.19 6.52 17.49
N GLN A 72 -1.86 6.00 18.52
CA GLN A 72 -1.70 4.60 18.96
C GLN A 72 -2.07 3.60 17.85
N LEU A 73 -3.17 3.84 17.14
CA LEU A 73 -3.60 2.98 16.04
C LEU A 73 -2.61 3.04 14.85
N ALA A 74 -2.12 4.22 14.50
CA ALA A 74 -1.11 4.41 13.46
C ALA A 74 0.18 3.66 13.80
N ALA A 75 0.68 3.80 15.03
CA ALA A 75 1.85 3.07 15.51
C ALA A 75 1.63 1.54 15.48
N SER A 76 0.45 1.08 15.91
CA SER A 76 0.11 -0.35 15.92
C SER A 76 0.05 -0.96 14.53
N LEU A 77 -0.59 -0.26 13.57
CA LEU A 77 -0.65 -0.72 12.19
C LEU A 77 0.73 -0.65 11.51
N ALA A 78 1.51 0.39 11.79
CA ALA A 78 2.87 0.51 11.29
C ALA A 78 3.74 -0.64 11.76
N TRP A 79 3.68 -0.99 13.05
CA TRP A 79 4.38 -2.14 13.59
C TRP A 79 3.92 -3.45 12.95
N HIS A 80 2.62 -3.65 12.81
CA HIS A 80 2.06 -4.86 12.22
C HIS A 80 2.52 -5.07 10.78
N PHE A 81 2.41 -4.05 9.94
CA PHE A 81 2.74 -4.16 8.52
C PHE A 81 4.24 -4.13 8.23
N ALA A 82 5.04 -3.45 9.07
CA ALA A 82 6.50 -3.53 8.97
C ALA A 82 7.06 -4.94 9.16
N HIS A 83 6.33 -5.83 9.85
CA HIS A 83 6.69 -7.24 10.05
C HIS A 83 5.95 -8.20 9.09
N SER A 84 5.19 -7.66 8.14
CA SER A 84 4.51 -8.45 7.10
C SER A 84 5.35 -8.48 5.83
N ASP A 85 5.05 -9.41 4.90
CA ASP A 85 5.71 -9.47 3.58
C ASP A 85 5.36 -8.28 2.66
N ALA A 86 4.60 -7.29 3.14
CA ALA A 86 4.25 -6.08 2.41
C ALA A 86 5.33 -5.00 2.56
N GLY A 87 5.80 -4.45 1.43
CA GLY A 87 6.70 -3.29 1.44
C GLY A 87 5.98 -2.08 2.05
N THR A 88 6.41 -1.63 3.23
CA THR A 88 5.74 -0.55 3.97
C THR A 88 6.55 0.74 3.93
N THR A 89 5.88 1.86 3.65
CA THR A 89 6.46 3.21 3.74
C THR A 89 5.62 4.08 4.66
N PHE A 90 6.26 5.07 5.29
CA PHE A 90 5.58 5.97 6.23
C PHE A 90 5.69 7.43 5.78
N LEU A 91 4.58 8.17 5.92
CA LEU A 91 4.50 9.61 5.67
C LEU A 91 3.83 10.32 6.84
N ALA A 92 4.42 11.43 7.28
CA ALA A 92 3.85 12.39 8.19
C ALA A 92 4.48 13.79 7.95
N PRO A 93 3.92 14.89 8.47
CA PRO A 93 4.55 16.21 8.34
C PRO A 93 6.00 16.20 8.83
N GLY A 94 6.95 16.54 7.96
CA GLY A 94 8.39 16.47 8.26
C GLY A 94 9.00 15.07 8.22
N TYR A 95 8.23 14.02 7.88
CA TYR A 95 8.68 12.65 7.73
C TYR A 95 8.28 12.10 6.36
N SER A 96 9.22 12.06 5.40
CA SER A 96 8.94 11.65 4.02
C SER A 96 9.66 10.36 3.62
N GLY A 97 8.91 9.25 3.52
CA GLY A 97 9.22 8.15 2.61
C GLY A 97 10.28 7.16 3.09
N SER A 98 10.66 7.19 4.36
CA SER A 98 11.53 6.16 4.92
C SER A 98 10.71 4.86 5.16
N PRO A 99 11.22 3.68 4.76
CA PRO A 99 10.65 2.38 5.12
C PRO A 99 11.00 1.97 6.55
N GLU A 100 11.82 2.74 7.26
CA GLU A 100 12.24 2.40 8.62
C GLU A 100 11.11 2.66 9.63
N ILE A 101 10.73 1.61 10.34
CA ILE A 101 9.66 1.67 11.34
C ILE A 101 10.08 2.41 12.61
N HIS A 102 11.30 2.22 13.10
CA HIS A 102 11.73 2.79 14.39
C HIS A 102 11.76 4.32 14.40
N PRO A 103 12.31 5.01 13.39
CA PRO A 103 12.24 6.47 13.33
C PRO A 103 10.81 6.99 13.21
N PHE A 104 9.93 6.27 12.49
CA PHE A 104 8.52 6.64 12.40
C PHE A 104 7.80 6.50 13.74
N LEU A 105 8.06 5.42 14.50
CA LEU A 105 7.51 5.25 15.85
C LEU A 105 8.05 6.30 16.83
N ALA A 106 9.34 6.64 16.73
CA ALA A 106 9.93 7.71 17.53
C ALA A 106 9.28 9.07 17.22
N TYR A 107 8.99 9.35 15.95
CA TYR A 107 8.25 10.53 15.52
C TYR A 107 6.83 10.55 16.11
N LEU A 108 6.07 9.45 15.98
CA LEU A 108 4.72 9.34 16.54
C LEU A 108 4.69 9.44 18.08
N ALA A 109 5.77 9.11 18.77
CA ALA A 109 5.83 9.18 20.23
C ALA A 109 5.88 10.62 20.77
N VAL A 110 6.33 11.58 19.96
CA VAL A 110 6.50 13.00 20.35
C VAL A 110 5.60 13.95 19.57
N ILE A 111 4.75 13.42 18.69
CA ILE A 111 3.89 14.23 17.83
C ILE A 111 2.80 14.92 18.65
N GLU A 112 2.64 16.21 18.38
CA GLU A 112 1.52 17.01 18.87
C GLU A 112 0.76 17.59 17.67
N PRO A 113 -0.54 17.91 17.82
CA PRO A 113 -1.29 18.63 16.79
C PRO A 113 -0.59 19.93 16.41
N ASP A 114 -0.47 20.18 15.12
CA ASP A 114 0.22 21.35 14.57
C ASP A 114 -0.62 21.95 13.46
N ASP A 115 -0.62 23.28 13.35
CA ASP A 115 -1.40 24.05 12.37
C ASP A 115 -0.73 24.04 10.97
N ALA A 116 0.11 23.04 10.71
CA ALA A 116 0.75 22.82 9.43
C ALA A 116 -0.28 22.50 8.33
N SER A 117 0.10 22.79 7.08
CA SER A 117 -0.69 22.43 5.91
C SER A 117 -0.93 20.91 5.85
N SER A 118 -2.15 20.51 5.49
CA SER A 118 -2.51 19.09 5.35
C SER A 118 -1.59 18.39 4.36
N LEU A 119 -1.07 17.24 4.78
CA LEU A 119 -0.13 16.45 3.98
C LEU A 119 -0.82 15.83 2.74
N LEU A 120 -2.15 15.71 2.77
CA LEU A 120 -2.95 15.20 1.65
C LEU A 120 -2.88 16.08 0.41
N ASP A 121 -2.65 17.39 0.57
CA ASP A 121 -2.59 18.34 -0.55
C ASP A 121 -1.25 18.21 -1.32
N HIS A 122 -0.26 17.54 -0.73
CA HIS A 122 1.08 17.38 -1.26
C HIS A 122 1.51 15.90 -1.34
N LEU A 123 0.56 14.97 -1.25
CA LEU A 123 0.87 13.54 -1.28
C LEU A 123 1.50 13.16 -2.63
N PRO A 124 2.71 12.58 -2.66
CA PRO A 124 3.31 12.14 -3.90
C PRO A 124 2.51 10.97 -4.48
N ALA A 125 2.17 11.07 -5.77
CA ALA A 125 1.52 9.99 -6.50
C ALA A 125 2.35 8.69 -6.41
N SER A 126 1.69 7.58 -6.12
CA SER A 126 2.32 6.27 -6.04
C SER A 126 1.37 5.15 -6.42
N GLY A 127 1.94 4.01 -6.83
CA GLY A 127 1.19 2.76 -6.97
C GLY A 127 0.87 2.06 -5.64
N ASP A 128 1.37 2.57 -4.51
CA ASP A 128 1.16 1.98 -3.19
C ASP A 128 -0.30 2.15 -2.73
N TYR A 129 -0.82 1.16 -2.00
CA TYR A 129 -2.09 1.31 -1.30
C TYR A 129 -1.90 2.17 -0.05
N ASN A 130 -2.73 3.20 0.13
CA ASN A 130 -2.55 4.18 1.20
C ASN A 130 -3.49 3.88 2.37
N LEU A 131 -2.98 3.98 3.59
CA LEU A 131 -3.75 3.94 4.81
C LEU A 131 -3.61 5.30 5.50
N ILE A 132 -4.64 6.12 5.37
CA ILE A 132 -4.61 7.55 5.65
C ILE A 132 -5.36 7.83 6.94
N PHE A 133 -4.65 8.31 7.96
CA PHE A 133 -5.22 8.90 9.17
C PHE A 133 -5.40 10.39 8.94
N THR A 134 -6.62 10.90 9.06
CA THR A 134 -6.91 12.33 8.87
C THR A 134 -8.16 12.75 9.64
N ALA A 135 -8.21 14.01 10.07
CA ALA A 135 -9.41 14.63 10.64
C ALA A 135 -10.36 15.15 9.54
N ARG A 136 -9.91 15.19 8.29
CA ARG A 136 -10.73 15.64 7.16
C ARG A 136 -11.72 14.53 6.80
N GLY A 137 -12.96 14.91 6.49
CA GLY A 137 -13.96 13.95 6.03
C GLY A 137 -13.55 13.28 4.71
N GLU A 138 -14.07 12.09 4.42
CA GLU A 138 -13.74 11.30 3.22
C GLU A 138 -13.96 12.07 1.89
N GLN A 139 -14.81 13.09 1.89
CA GLN A 139 -15.05 13.95 0.73
C GLN A 139 -13.88 14.89 0.41
N ALA A 140 -12.99 15.17 1.37
CA ALA A 140 -11.83 16.04 1.19
C ALA A 140 -10.66 15.35 0.47
N ILE A 141 -10.76 14.05 0.21
CA ILE A 141 -9.66 13.28 -0.37
C ILE A 141 -9.59 13.52 -1.88
N PRO A 142 -8.40 13.84 -2.42
CA PRO A 142 -8.17 13.96 -3.85
C PRO A 142 -8.67 12.73 -4.62
N GLY A 143 -9.35 12.94 -5.75
CA GLY A 143 -9.99 11.86 -6.51
C GLY A 143 -9.05 10.72 -6.90
N HIS A 144 -7.79 11.02 -7.19
CA HIS A 144 -6.77 10.04 -7.55
C HIS A 144 -6.37 9.10 -6.41
N LEU A 145 -6.61 9.46 -5.15
CA LEU A 145 -6.31 8.62 -3.99
C LEU A 145 -7.48 7.68 -3.62
N ARG A 146 -8.70 7.95 -4.08
CA ARG A 146 -9.91 7.22 -3.62
C ARG A 146 -9.90 5.74 -3.94
N SER A 147 -9.39 5.35 -5.11
CA SER A 147 -9.31 3.94 -5.54
C SER A 147 -8.18 3.17 -4.83
N CYS A 148 -7.20 3.89 -4.27
CA CYS A 148 -5.96 3.33 -3.74
C CYS A 148 -5.72 3.78 -2.30
N SER A 149 -6.78 4.11 -1.56
CA SER A 149 -6.67 4.47 -0.15
C SER A 149 -7.79 3.92 0.71
N ARG A 150 -7.46 3.62 1.95
CA ARG A 150 -8.38 3.47 3.07
C ARG A 150 -8.18 4.66 4.00
N VAL A 151 -9.29 5.25 4.42
CA VAL A 151 -9.33 6.43 5.29
C VAL A 151 -9.74 6.00 6.68
N ILE A 152 -9.02 6.50 7.67
CA ILE A 152 -9.30 6.33 9.08
C ILE A 152 -9.56 7.73 9.63
N SER A 153 -10.84 8.01 9.93
CA SER A 153 -11.24 9.27 10.57
C SER A 153 -10.67 9.33 11.99
N ILE A 154 -10.06 10.46 12.32
CA ILE A 154 -9.60 10.77 13.68
C ILE A 154 -10.49 11.80 14.39
N ALA A 155 -11.49 12.34 13.67
CA ALA A 155 -12.53 13.22 14.19
C ALA A 155 -13.73 12.43 14.75
#